data_AF-A0A4Q7DVY4-F1
#
_entry.id   AF-A0A4Q7DVY4-F1
#
_cell.length_a   1.000
_cell.length_b   1.000
_cell.length_c   1.000
_cell.angle_alpha   90.00
_cell.angle_beta   90.00
_cell.angle_gamma   90.00
#
_symmetry.space_group_name_H-M   'P 1'
#
loop_
_entity.id
_entity.type
_entity.pdbx_description
1 polymer ?
#
loop_
_entity_poly.entity_id
_entity_poly.type
_entity_poly.pdbx_seq_one_letter_code
_entity_poly.pdbx_strand_id
1 'polypeptide(L)'
;MLLYSTMLDVNDTLTKEKFIQLVIKWNQESQYEENVIPGLVRDGQMNVRYGDDQHWLEIEEYRNGNTVAIRYQKVEENDRIWSSDYVMNFAAGKMHIQLDRSFTGDANDLDQEFSTQHFLTFLIEEGHMQADGDLPVAREPIYIDKNNSKLLAKVIKGESFYQLPVVYVSKNKRGQYPVDVNLLASKLKGVAHVLVQESPSYDEASKELNEHYGAVGVYYPNKAGQPKHFWYKDSAAQRKNMLESVIYAVMTYCNSQQVDGAYTWDGVLS
;
A
#
# COMPACT_ATOMS: atom_id res chain seq x y z
N MET A 1 -7.20 -3.28 15.27
CA MET A 1 -6.61 -2.03 14.76
C MET A 1 -6.24 -2.24 13.31
N LEU A 2 -6.83 -1.45 12.41
CA LEU A 2 -6.46 -1.46 10.99
C LEU A 2 -5.11 -0.78 10.81
N LEU A 3 -4.17 -1.48 10.19
CA LEU A 3 -2.79 -1.01 9.97
C LEU A 3 -2.58 -0.57 8.52
N TYR A 4 -3.11 -1.34 7.58
CA TYR A 4 -2.99 -1.08 6.15
C TYR A 4 -4.30 -1.45 5.45
N SER A 5 -4.79 -0.58 4.58
CA SER A 5 -5.91 -0.88 3.68
C SER A 5 -5.65 -0.19 2.35
N THR A 6 -5.85 -0.91 1.26
CA THR A 6 -5.82 -0.34 -0.09
C THR A 6 -6.77 -1.04 -1.05
N MET A 7 -7.38 -0.24 -1.92
CA MET A 7 -8.15 -0.67 -3.07
C MET A 7 -7.34 -0.40 -4.33
N LEU A 8 -7.15 -1.42 -5.15
CA LEU A 8 -6.33 -1.34 -6.35
C LEU A 8 -7.04 -1.97 -7.55
N ASP A 9 -6.86 -1.34 -8.70
CA ASP A 9 -7.25 -1.93 -9.98
C ASP A 9 -6.14 -2.89 -10.45
N VAL A 10 -6.55 -4.05 -10.93
CA VAL A 10 -5.67 -5.09 -11.47
C VAL A 10 -6.11 -5.42 -12.88
N ASN A 11 -5.14 -5.79 -13.72
CA ASN A 11 -5.42 -6.11 -15.11
C ASN A 11 -5.85 -7.60 -15.27
N ASP A 12 -6.30 -7.95 -16.47
CA ASP A 12 -6.86 -9.27 -16.80
C ASP A 12 -5.81 -10.42 -16.80
N THR A 13 -4.52 -10.09 -16.68
CA THR A 13 -3.47 -11.11 -16.57
C THR A 13 -3.47 -11.82 -15.22
N LEU A 14 -4.08 -11.22 -14.19
CA LEU A 14 -4.23 -11.84 -12.88
C LEU A 14 -5.45 -12.77 -12.86
N THR A 15 -5.24 -14.02 -13.23
CA THR A 15 -6.27 -15.06 -13.12
C THR A 15 -6.52 -15.47 -11.67
N LYS A 16 -7.62 -16.20 -11.43
CA LYS A 16 -7.95 -16.74 -10.11
C LYS A 16 -6.86 -17.67 -9.56
N GLU A 17 -6.39 -18.59 -10.39
CA GLU A 17 -5.32 -19.50 -10.02
C GLU A 17 -4.02 -18.75 -9.75
N LYS A 18 -3.70 -17.73 -10.56
CA LYS A 18 -2.49 -16.91 -10.37
C LYS A 18 -2.56 -16.10 -9.07
N PHE A 19 -3.71 -15.49 -8.77
CA PHE A 19 -3.94 -14.78 -7.51
C PHE A 19 -3.71 -15.69 -6.30
N ILE A 20 -4.34 -16.86 -6.25
CA ILE A 20 -4.15 -17.83 -5.17
C ILE A 20 -2.69 -18.27 -5.08
N GLN A 21 -2.05 -18.57 -6.22
CA GLN A 21 -0.64 -18.96 -6.26
C GLN A 21 0.27 -17.88 -5.70
N LEU A 22 0.01 -16.60 -5.99
CA LEU A 22 0.82 -15.49 -5.48
C LEU A 22 0.67 -15.29 -3.97
N VAL A 23 -0.53 -15.48 -3.41
CA VAL A 23 -0.73 -15.42 -1.95
C VAL A 23 -0.03 -16.60 -1.26
N ILE A 24 -0.12 -17.81 -1.84
CA ILE A 24 0.61 -18.98 -1.33
C ILE A 24 2.12 -18.76 -1.42
N LYS A 25 2.63 -18.25 -2.55
CA LYS A 25 4.03 -17.90 -2.74
C LYS A 25 4.48 -16.89 -1.68
N TRP A 26 3.67 -15.86 -1.41
CA TRP A 26 3.96 -14.88 -0.36
C TRP A 26 4.11 -15.52 1.02
N ASN A 27 3.26 -16.48 1.36
CA ASN A 27 3.39 -17.20 2.63
C ASN A 27 4.66 -18.09 2.65
N GLN A 28 4.93 -18.82 1.57
CA GLN A 28 6.00 -19.81 1.51
C GLN A 28 7.40 -19.22 1.29
N GLU A 29 7.52 -18.05 0.66
CA GLU A 29 8.78 -17.31 0.46
C GLU A 29 9.02 -16.26 1.55
N SER A 30 8.25 -16.29 2.65
CA SER A 30 8.47 -15.40 3.80
C SER A 30 9.88 -15.59 4.36
N GLN A 31 10.58 -14.47 4.61
CA GLN A 31 11.88 -14.47 5.29
C GLN A 31 11.78 -14.80 6.78
N TYR A 32 10.57 -14.76 7.31
CA TYR A 32 10.22 -15.05 8.69
C TYR A 32 9.56 -16.43 8.73
N GLU A 33 10.29 -17.43 9.23
CA GLU A 33 9.85 -18.83 9.29
C GLU A 33 8.54 -18.97 10.07
N GLU A 34 8.36 -18.16 11.11
CA GLU A 34 7.16 -18.13 11.95
C GLU A 34 5.89 -17.65 11.22
N ASN A 35 6.02 -17.14 10.00
CA ASN A 35 4.87 -16.81 9.16
C ASN A 35 4.52 -17.95 8.18
N VAL A 36 5.45 -18.87 7.93
CA VAL A 36 5.31 -19.92 6.91
C VAL A 36 4.40 -21.03 7.44
N ILE A 37 3.37 -21.38 6.69
CA ILE A 37 2.54 -22.55 7.02
C ILE A 37 3.26 -23.82 6.53
N PRO A 38 3.67 -24.74 7.42
CA PRO A 38 4.45 -25.90 7.03
C PRO A 38 3.66 -26.84 6.12
N GLY A 39 4.27 -27.26 5.01
CA GLY A 39 3.69 -28.26 4.11
C GLY A 39 2.45 -27.79 3.34
N LEU A 40 2.23 -26.48 3.23
CA LEU A 40 1.13 -25.93 2.43
C LEU A 40 1.36 -26.26 0.95
N VAL A 41 0.54 -27.17 0.42
CA VAL A 41 0.52 -27.54 -1.00
C VAL A 41 -0.85 -27.27 -1.57
N ARG A 42 -0.88 -26.53 -2.69
CA ARG A 42 -2.13 -26.24 -3.42
C ARG A 42 -2.71 -27.53 -4.01
N ASP A 43 -3.95 -27.85 -3.67
CA ASP A 43 -4.69 -29.04 -4.12
C ASP A 43 -5.85 -28.74 -5.10
N GLY A 44 -6.04 -27.48 -5.48
CA GLY A 44 -7.08 -27.02 -6.40
C GLY A 44 -8.45 -26.77 -5.76
N GLN A 45 -8.65 -27.08 -4.47
CA GLN A 45 -9.92 -26.85 -3.78
C GLN A 45 -10.19 -25.36 -3.49
N MET A 46 -11.45 -24.96 -3.52
CA MET A 46 -11.90 -23.66 -2.99
C MET A 46 -12.64 -23.91 -1.68
N ASN A 47 -12.78 -22.88 -0.83
CA ASN A 47 -13.45 -22.97 0.46
C ASN A 47 -12.71 -23.97 1.37
N VAL A 48 -11.41 -23.73 1.53
CA VAL A 48 -10.47 -24.61 2.20
C VAL A 48 -9.54 -23.80 3.09
N ARG A 49 -9.22 -24.37 4.26
CA ARG A 49 -8.28 -23.81 5.23
C ARG A 49 -7.05 -24.71 5.36
N TYR A 50 -5.87 -24.09 5.28
CA TYR A 50 -4.57 -24.72 5.52
C TYR A 50 -3.96 -24.16 6.81
N GLY A 51 -3.14 -24.97 7.49
CA GLY A 51 -2.44 -24.59 8.72
C GLY A 51 -3.12 -25.11 9.99
N ASP A 52 -2.86 -24.44 11.11
CA ASP A 52 -3.27 -24.85 12.45
C ASP A 52 -3.89 -23.68 13.23
N ASP A 53 -3.94 -23.78 14.55
CA ASP A 53 -4.50 -22.76 15.43
C ASP A 53 -3.56 -21.55 15.61
N GLN A 54 -2.25 -21.70 15.36
CA GLN A 54 -1.27 -20.62 15.49
C GLN A 54 -1.16 -19.80 14.22
N HIS A 55 -1.14 -20.43 13.05
CA HIS A 55 -1.18 -19.72 11.78
C HIS A 55 -1.92 -20.52 10.72
N TRP A 56 -2.76 -19.84 9.95
CA TRP A 56 -3.58 -20.47 8.94
C TRP A 56 -3.84 -19.56 7.76
N LEU A 57 -4.19 -20.17 6.63
CA LEU A 57 -4.60 -19.50 5.41
C LEU A 57 -5.88 -20.16 4.91
N GLU A 58 -6.93 -19.37 4.73
CA GLU A 58 -8.24 -19.84 4.26
C GLU A 58 -8.59 -19.13 2.96
N ILE A 59 -9.12 -19.90 2.00
CA ILE A 59 -9.52 -19.44 0.68
C ILE A 59 -11.01 -19.62 0.56
N GLU A 60 -11.74 -18.55 0.25
CA GLU A 60 -13.18 -18.54 0.08
C GLU A 60 -13.57 -17.98 -1.29
N GLU A 61 -14.50 -18.65 -1.96
CA GLU A 61 -15.00 -18.27 -3.28
C GLU A 61 -16.48 -17.89 -3.21
N TYR A 62 -16.76 -16.62 -3.47
CA TYR A 62 -18.12 -16.16 -3.77
C TYR A 62 -18.38 -16.20 -5.27
N ARG A 63 -19.00 -17.30 -5.72
CA ARG A 63 -19.19 -17.61 -7.15
C ARG A 63 -20.04 -16.59 -7.89
N ASN A 64 -21.11 -16.09 -7.26
CA ASN A 64 -22.05 -15.18 -7.92
C ASN A 64 -21.43 -13.82 -8.28
N GLY A 65 -20.40 -13.39 -7.54
CA GLY A 65 -19.67 -12.15 -7.78
C GLY A 65 -18.30 -12.35 -8.43
N ASN A 66 -17.96 -13.57 -8.87
CA ASN A 66 -16.62 -13.96 -9.34
C ASN A 66 -15.51 -13.39 -8.44
N THR A 67 -15.67 -13.58 -7.13
CA THR A 67 -14.79 -13.01 -6.10
C THR A 67 -14.12 -14.13 -5.32
N VAL A 68 -12.83 -13.97 -5.04
CA VAL A 68 -12.09 -14.85 -4.13
C VAL A 68 -11.52 -13.99 -3.00
N ALA A 69 -11.78 -14.42 -1.77
CA ALA A 69 -11.15 -13.88 -0.58
C ALA A 69 -10.14 -14.89 -0.05
N ILE A 70 -8.99 -14.40 0.39
CA ILE A 70 -7.98 -15.19 1.08
C ILE A 70 -7.61 -14.46 2.35
N ARG A 71 -7.75 -15.12 3.50
CA ARG A 71 -7.30 -14.62 4.79
C ARG A 71 -6.13 -15.45 5.26
N TYR A 72 -5.04 -14.78 5.61
CA TYR A 72 -3.97 -15.35 6.41
C TYR A 72 -4.07 -14.78 7.83
N GLN A 73 -3.99 -15.62 8.84
CA GLN A 73 -3.94 -15.19 10.23
C GLN A 73 -2.79 -15.86 10.97
N LYS A 74 -2.21 -15.12 11.91
CA LYS A 74 -1.18 -15.59 12.83
C LYS A 74 -1.45 -15.09 14.23
N VAL A 75 -1.36 -15.99 15.21
CA VAL A 75 -1.43 -15.72 16.64
C VAL A 75 -0.01 -15.82 17.23
N GLU A 76 0.45 -14.76 17.87
CA GLU A 76 1.73 -14.72 18.58
C GLU A 76 1.58 -15.13 20.06
N GLU A 77 2.70 -15.45 20.72
CA GLU A 77 2.73 -15.86 22.14
C GLU A 77 2.15 -14.82 23.12
N ASN A 78 2.12 -13.55 22.72
CA ASN A 78 1.59 -12.43 23.51
C ASN A 78 0.10 -12.16 23.23
N ASP A 79 -0.64 -13.13 22.68
CA ASP A 79 -2.05 -13.02 22.29
C ASP A 79 -2.32 -11.95 21.21
N ARG A 80 -1.29 -11.51 20.49
CA ARG A 80 -1.43 -10.64 19.31
C ARG A 80 -1.83 -11.47 18.11
N ILE A 81 -2.87 -11.03 17.44
CA ILE A 81 -3.38 -11.65 16.22
C ILE A 81 -3.14 -10.72 15.05
N TRP A 82 -2.42 -11.19 14.05
CA TRP A 82 -2.26 -10.52 12.76
C TRP A 82 -3.20 -11.17 11.74
N SER A 83 -3.99 -10.37 11.03
CA SER A 83 -4.82 -10.85 9.93
C SER A 83 -4.52 -10.06 8.66
N SER A 84 -4.25 -10.79 7.58
CA SER A 84 -4.02 -10.26 6.24
C SER A 84 -5.13 -10.76 5.32
N ASP A 85 -5.93 -9.85 4.78
CA ASP A 85 -7.01 -10.17 3.85
C ASP A 85 -6.65 -9.73 2.44
N TYR A 86 -6.92 -10.60 1.49
CA TYR A 86 -6.81 -10.34 0.06
C TYR A 86 -8.15 -10.68 -0.58
N VAL A 87 -8.91 -9.68 -1.01
CA VAL A 87 -10.23 -9.87 -1.63
C VAL A 87 -10.20 -9.38 -3.05
N MET A 88 -10.37 -10.29 -4.00
CA MET A 88 -10.23 -10.01 -5.43
C MET A 88 -11.54 -10.28 -6.16
N ASN A 89 -12.11 -9.24 -6.77
CA ASN A 89 -13.25 -9.36 -7.68
C ASN A 89 -12.75 -9.36 -9.13
N PHE A 90 -12.80 -10.53 -9.77
CA PHE A 90 -12.30 -10.73 -11.13
C PHE A 90 -13.23 -10.18 -12.20
N ALA A 91 -14.52 -9.99 -11.90
CA ALA A 91 -15.44 -9.35 -12.84
C ALA A 91 -15.20 -7.83 -12.92
N ALA A 92 -14.86 -7.20 -11.80
CA ALA A 92 -14.59 -5.77 -11.71
C ALA A 92 -13.12 -5.40 -11.99
N GLY A 93 -12.19 -6.36 -11.91
CA GLY A 93 -10.76 -6.09 -11.97
C GLY A 93 -10.26 -5.29 -10.77
N LYS A 94 -10.86 -5.51 -9.59
CA LYS A 94 -10.57 -4.75 -8.37
C LYS A 94 -10.19 -5.66 -7.22
N MET A 95 -9.14 -5.26 -6.50
CA MET A 95 -8.63 -5.96 -5.32
C MET A 95 -8.62 -5.04 -4.11
N HIS A 96 -9.02 -5.59 -2.97
CA HIS A 96 -8.78 -5.01 -1.65
C HIS A 96 -7.72 -5.82 -0.92
N ILE A 97 -6.78 -5.11 -0.29
CA ILE A 97 -5.79 -5.71 0.60
C ILE A 97 -5.88 -5.02 1.95
N GLN A 98 -6.02 -5.82 3.00
CA GLN A 98 -6.11 -5.35 4.38
C GLN A 98 -5.06 -6.04 5.24
N LEU A 99 -4.47 -5.27 6.17
CA LEU A 99 -3.72 -5.78 7.31
C LEU A 99 -4.32 -5.19 8.58
N ASP A 100 -4.80 -6.06 9.47
CA ASP A 100 -5.24 -5.66 10.79
C ASP A 100 -4.52 -6.46 11.88
N ARG A 101 -4.56 -5.87 13.07
CA ARG A 101 -4.03 -6.47 14.29
C ARG A 101 -5.05 -6.40 15.41
N SER A 102 -5.34 -7.53 16.02
CA SER A 102 -6.25 -7.64 17.18
C SER A 102 -5.56 -8.37 18.35
N PHE A 103 -6.26 -8.45 19.49
CA PHE A 103 -5.75 -9.05 20.73
C PHE A 103 -6.87 -9.82 21.44
N THR A 104 -6.54 -10.95 22.06
CA THR A 104 -7.49 -11.79 22.82
C THR A 104 -7.46 -11.59 24.35
N GLY A 105 -6.58 -10.72 24.87
CA GLY A 105 -6.39 -10.48 26.31
C GLY A 105 -6.01 -9.05 26.71
N ASP A 106 -5.28 -8.88 27.82
CA ASP A 106 -4.84 -7.58 28.39
C ASP A 106 -3.66 -6.92 27.65
N ALA A 107 -3.31 -7.41 26.47
CA ALA A 107 -2.20 -6.88 25.67
C ALA A 107 -2.48 -5.43 25.25
N ASN A 108 -1.68 -4.49 25.77
CA ASN A 108 -1.79 -3.05 25.51
C ASN A 108 -0.77 -2.53 24.48
N ASP A 109 -0.27 -3.40 23.60
CA ASP A 109 0.72 -2.99 22.62
C ASP A 109 0.06 -2.25 21.44
N LEU A 110 0.13 -0.91 21.50
CA LEU A 110 -0.36 0.00 20.48
C LEU A 110 0.68 0.31 19.40
N ASP A 111 1.84 -0.37 19.37
CA ASP A 111 2.89 -0.08 18.39
C ASP A 111 2.36 -0.16 16.96
N GLN A 112 2.48 0.90 16.17
CA GLN A 112 1.96 0.91 14.80
C GLN A 112 3.00 0.48 13.78
N GLU A 113 4.16 -0.03 14.19
CA GLU A 113 5.13 -0.56 13.25
C GLU A 113 4.57 -1.78 12.49
N PHE A 114 4.48 -1.61 11.16
CA PHE A 114 4.21 -2.69 10.22
C PHE A 114 4.98 -2.41 8.92
N SER A 115 5.18 -3.46 8.12
CA SER A 115 5.68 -3.35 6.75
C SER A 115 4.53 -3.54 5.78
N THR A 116 4.54 -2.80 4.67
CA THR A 116 3.67 -3.12 3.54
C THR A 116 3.92 -4.57 3.12
N GLN A 117 2.84 -5.30 2.88
CA GLN A 117 2.93 -6.73 2.64
C GLN A 117 3.72 -7.01 1.36
N HIS A 118 4.60 -8.00 1.41
CA HIS A 118 5.46 -8.33 0.28
C HIS A 118 4.68 -8.85 -0.94
N PHE A 119 3.46 -9.37 -0.73
CA PHE A 119 2.53 -9.77 -1.78
C PHE A 119 2.35 -8.72 -2.89
N LEU A 120 2.24 -7.43 -2.54
CA LEU A 120 2.14 -6.33 -3.52
C LEU A 120 3.37 -6.23 -4.42
N THR A 121 4.55 -6.59 -3.92
CA THR A 121 5.77 -6.63 -4.73
C THR A 121 5.60 -7.62 -5.88
N PHE A 122 5.04 -8.81 -5.63
CA PHE A 122 4.82 -9.80 -6.68
C PHE A 122 3.82 -9.32 -7.72
N LEU A 123 2.71 -8.69 -7.29
CA LEU A 123 1.74 -8.14 -8.24
C LEU A 123 2.35 -7.08 -9.16
N ILE A 124 3.19 -6.20 -8.61
CA ILE A 124 3.87 -5.14 -9.37
C ILE A 124 4.92 -5.74 -10.32
N GLU A 125 5.80 -6.60 -9.80
CA GLU A 125 6.94 -7.14 -10.57
C GLU A 125 6.50 -8.15 -11.65
N GLU A 126 5.41 -8.88 -11.42
CA GLU A 126 4.83 -9.80 -12.41
C GLU A 126 3.83 -9.11 -13.36
N GLY A 127 3.63 -7.79 -13.23
CA GLY A 127 2.87 -6.97 -14.19
C GLY A 127 1.35 -7.12 -14.09
N HIS A 128 0.82 -7.47 -12.93
CA HIS A 128 -0.61 -7.69 -12.69
C HIS A 128 -1.40 -6.43 -12.28
N MET A 129 -0.70 -5.34 -11.97
CA MET A 129 -1.32 -4.08 -11.58
C MET A 129 -1.82 -3.27 -12.78
N GLN A 130 -2.99 -2.65 -12.64
CA GLN A 130 -3.41 -1.59 -13.55
C GLN A 130 -2.86 -0.24 -13.08
N ALA A 131 -2.58 0.67 -14.01
CA ALA A 131 -2.17 2.02 -13.67
C ALA A 131 -3.33 2.81 -13.04
N ASP A 132 -3.00 3.66 -12.08
CA ASP A 132 -3.92 4.64 -11.50
C ASP A 132 -3.89 5.90 -12.37
N GLY A 133 -4.77 5.93 -13.37
CA GLY A 133 -4.74 6.95 -14.42
C GLY A 133 -3.46 6.83 -15.27
N ASP A 134 -2.64 7.87 -15.27
CA ASP A 134 -1.33 7.91 -15.95
C ASP A 134 -0.14 7.56 -15.02
N LEU A 135 -0.40 7.17 -13.76
CA LEU A 135 0.63 6.77 -12.81
C LEU A 135 0.66 5.25 -12.59
N PRO A 136 1.83 4.59 -12.75
CA PRO A 136 1.96 3.18 -12.39
C PRO A 136 1.94 3.00 -10.87
N VAL A 137 1.31 1.92 -10.39
CA VAL A 137 1.51 1.48 -9.00
C VAL A 137 2.93 0.90 -8.90
N ALA A 138 3.82 1.63 -8.23
CA ALA A 138 5.25 1.32 -8.22
C ALA A 138 5.80 1.14 -6.79
N ARG A 139 6.89 0.37 -6.69
CA ARG A 139 7.71 0.22 -5.47
C ARG A 139 8.83 1.27 -5.38
N GLU A 140 9.17 1.86 -6.52
CA GLU A 140 10.23 2.86 -6.67
C GLU A 140 9.65 4.26 -6.88
N PRO A 141 10.39 5.32 -6.50
CA PRO A 141 9.95 6.67 -6.73
C PRO A 141 9.89 7.00 -8.22
N ILE A 142 8.89 7.78 -8.62
CA ILE A 142 8.72 8.31 -9.97
C ILE A 142 9.42 9.66 -10.04
N TYR A 143 10.46 9.74 -10.86
CA TYR A 143 11.27 10.94 -11.01
C TYR A 143 10.57 11.97 -11.90
N ILE A 144 10.40 13.18 -11.37
CA ILE A 144 9.78 14.30 -12.05
C ILE A 144 10.87 15.24 -12.58
N ASP A 145 10.87 15.41 -13.89
CA ASP A 145 11.75 16.28 -14.67
C ASP A 145 10.92 17.22 -15.58
N LYS A 146 11.61 17.93 -16.47
CA LYS A 146 10.98 18.84 -17.43
C LYS A 146 10.04 18.17 -18.44
N ASN A 147 10.20 16.87 -18.67
CA ASN A 147 9.43 16.12 -19.67
C ASN A 147 8.09 15.66 -19.10
N ASN A 148 7.99 15.47 -17.78
CA ASN A 148 6.78 15.00 -17.10
C ASN A 148 6.27 15.96 -16.00
N SER A 149 6.81 17.19 -15.89
CA SER A 149 6.39 18.19 -14.89
C SER A 149 4.90 18.59 -14.95
N LYS A 150 4.24 18.39 -16.10
CA LYS A 150 2.78 18.54 -16.23
C LYS A 150 1.99 17.62 -15.30
N LEU A 151 2.52 16.45 -14.96
CA LEU A 151 1.89 15.53 -14.04
C LEU A 151 1.78 16.15 -12.64
N LEU A 152 2.86 16.76 -12.18
CA LEU A 152 2.90 17.46 -10.90
C LEU A 152 1.93 18.65 -10.87
N ALA A 153 1.84 19.43 -11.95
CA ALA A 153 0.88 20.53 -12.06
C ALA A 153 -0.57 20.07 -11.88
N LYS A 154 -0.96 18.94 -12.49
CA LYS A 154 -2.31 18.37 -12.32
C LYS A 154 -2.61 17.97 -10.88
N VAL A 155 -1.62 17.38 -10.20
CA VAL A 155 -1.73 16.97 -8.79
C VAL A 155 -2.00 18.18 -7.89
N ILE A 156 -1.19 19.24 -8.04
CA ILE A 156 -1.30 20.45 -7.21
C ILE A 156 -2.65 21.13 -7.41
N LYS A 157 -3.10 21.22 -8.67
CA LYS A 157 -4.36 21.90 -9.01
C LYS A 157 -5.60 21.09 -8.64
N GLY A 158 -5.43 19.86 -8.16
CA GLY A 158 -6.56 18.94 -7.91
C GLY A 158 -7.30 18.58 -9.20
N GLU A 159 -6.60 18.64 -10.33
CA GLU A 159 -7.09 18.30 -11.66
C GLU A 159 -6.82 16.82 -12.01
N SER A 160 -6.02 16.13 -11.19
CA SER A 160 -5.82 14.68 -11.28
C SER A 160 -6.94 13.92 -10.56
N PHE A 161 -7.36 12.80 -11.14
CA PHE A 161 -8.36 11.88 -10.59
C PHE A 161 -7.72 10.54 -10.20
N TYR A 162 -6.63 10.59 -9.43
CA TYR A 162 -5.98 9.38 -8.90
C TYR A 162 -6.79 8.79 -7.76
N GLN A 163 -6.84 7.46 -7.68
CA GLN A 163 -7.44 6.73 -6.55
C GLN A 163 -6.53 6.74 -5.33
N LEU A 164 -5.20 6.79 -5.53
CA LEU A 164 -4.22 6.82 -4.47
C LEU A 164 -3.73 8.26 -4.19
N PRO A 165 -3.42 8.59 -2.92
CA PRO A 165 -2.65 9.77 -2.58
C PRO A 165 -1.35 9.90 -3.39
N VAL A 166 -0.92 11.14 -3.57
CA VAL A 166 0.36 11.47 -4.19
C VAL A 166 1.25 12.16 -3.17
N VAL A 167 2.44 11.61 -2.95
CA VAL A 167 3.49 12.22 -2.13
C VAL A 167 4.53 12.82 -3.06
N TYR A 168 4.73 14.14 -2.98
CA TYR A 168 5.76 14.84 -3.73
C TYR A 168 6.94 15.22 -2.82
N VAL A 169 8.16 14.90 -3.24
CA VAL A 169 9.40 15.19 -2.51
C VAL A 169 10.29 16.14 -3.31
N SER A 170 10.47 17.36 -2.81
CA SER A 170 11.39 18.33 -3.41
C SER A 170 12.84 18.13 -2.96
N LYS A 171 13.80 18.56 -3.78
CA LYS A 171 15.21 18.64 -3.41
C LYS A 171 15.48 19.90 -2.58
N ASN A 172 16.40 19.81 -1.64
CA ASN A 172 16.89 20.95 -0.88
C ASN A 172 17.83 21.84 -1.73
N LYS A 173 18.28 22.96 -1.16
CA LYS A 173 19.22 23.89 -1.84
C LYS A 173 20.55 23.26 -2.28
N ARG A 174 20.91 22.09 -1.71
CA ARG A 174 22.11 21.33 -2.06
C ARG A 174 21.83 20.22 -3.09
N GLY A 175 20.61 20.14 -3.62
CA GLY A 175 20.19 19.10 -4.57
C GLY A 175 19.95 17.72 -3.94
N GLN A 176 19.80 17.66 -2.61
CA GLN A 176 19.60 16.40 -1.86
C GLN A 176 18.15 16.24 -1.44
N TYR A 177 17.69 14.98 -1.33
CA TYR A 177 16.36 14.70 -0.78
C TYR A 177 16.34 14.86 0.75
N PRO A 178 15.22 15.33 1.31
CA PRO A 178 15.05 15.52 2.75
C PRO A 178 14.77 14.22 3.51
N VAL A 179 14.46 13.13 2.80
CA VAL A 179 14.16 11.80 3.34
C VAL A 179 14.71 10.74 2.38
N ASP A 180 14.79 9.49 2.84
CA ASP A 180 15.09 8.35 1.96
C ASP A 180 13.86 8.06 1.09
N VAL A 181 13.94 8.47 -0.18
CA VAL A 181 12.82 8.36 -1.13
C VAL A 181 12.55 6.91 -1.57
N ASN A 182 13.55 6.03 -1.54
CA ASN A 182 13.38 4.63 -1.90
C ASN A 182 12.68 3.88 -0.77
N LEU A 183 13.08 4.16 0.48
CA LEU A 183 12.37 3.63 1.64
C LEU A 183 10.94 4.15 1.71
N LEU A 184 10.71 5.43 1.41
CA LEU A 184 9.39 6.03 1.35
C LEU A 184 8.50 5.35 0.30
N ALA A 185 8.98 5.19 -0.93
CA ALA A 185 8.24 4.51 -2.00
C ALA A 185 7.95 3.03 -1.66
N SER A 186 8.92 2.32 -1.09
CA SER A 186 8.74 0.94 -0.65
C SER A 186 7.66 0.81 0.46
N LYS A 187 7.68 1.71 1.45
CA LYS A 187 6.69 1.74 2.54
C LYS A 187 5.32 2.26 2.11
N LEU A 188 5.21 2.94 0.98
CA LEU A 188 3.94 3.47 0.47
C LEU A 188 3.42 2.75 -0.78
N LYS A 189 4.11 1.69 -1.25
CA LYS A 189 3.67 0.91 -2.41
C LYS A 189 2.23 0.44 -2.24
N GLY A 190 1.41 0.65 -3.26
CA GLY A 190 -0.01 0.31 -3.25
C GLY A 190 -0.90 1.24 -2.41
N VAL A 191 -0.38 2.21 -1.65
CA VAL A 191 -1.22 3.20 -0.90
C VAL A 191 -0.95 4.64 -1.28
N ALA A 192 0.16 4.94 -1.96
CA ALA A 192 0.41 6.24 -2.56
C ALA A 192 1.42 6.16 -3.70
N HIS A 193 1.34 7.13 -4.62
CA HIS A 193 2.38 7.40 -5.59
C HIS A 193 3.44 8.30 -4.96
N VAL A 194 4.73 7.95 -5.12
CA VAL A 194 5.84 8.79 -4.61
C VAL A 194 6.53 9.46 -5.80
N LEU A 195 6.29 10.75 -5.97
CA LEU A 195 6.90 11.59 -6.99
C LEU A 195 8.09 12.34 -6.39
N VAL A 196 9.22 12.38 -7.07
CA VAL A 196 10.44 13.02 -6.54
C VAL A 196 11.05 13.97 -7.56
N GLN A 197 11.55 15.11 -7.09
CA GLN A 197 12.19 16.09 -7.96
C GLN A 197 13.54 15.57 -8.49
N GLU A 198 13.64 15.31 -9.79
CA GLU A 198 14.89 14.83 -10.41
C GLU A 198 15.93 15.94 -10.55
N SER A 199 15.57 17.07 -11.18
CA SER A 199 16.50 18.18 -11.37
C SER A 199 16.34 19.24 -10.27
N PRO A 200 17.43 19.72 -9.65
CA PRO A 200 17.38 20.82 -8.71
C PRO A 200 17.02 22.17 -9.38
N SER A 201 17.15 22.27 -10.70
CA SER A 201 16.70 23.44 -11.45
C SER A 201 15.18 23.53 -11.37
N TYR A 202 14.67 24.54 -10.68
CA TYR A 202 13.25 24.86 -10.58
C TYR A 202 12.63 24.91 -11.97
N ASP A 203 11.72 23.98 -12.25
CA ASP A 203 10.89 24.04 -13.45
C ASP A 203 9.71 25.00 -13.18
N GLU A 204 9.13 25.63 -14.20
CA GLU A 204 8.06 26.63 -13.98
C GLU A 204 6.85 26.05 -13.26
N ALA A 205 6.51 24.78 -13.52
CA ALA A 205 5.47 24.04 -12.80
C ALA A 205 5.76 23.90 -11.30
N SER A 206 7.04 23.94 -10.90
CA SER A 206 7.40 23.93 -9.50
C SER A 206 7.12 25.27 -8.82
N LYS A 207 7.18 26.43 -9.50
CA LYS A 207 6.98 27.75 -8.85
C LYS A 207 5.59 27.94 -8.23
N GLU A 208 4.61 27.16 -8.65
CA GLU A 208 3.25 27.14 -8.07
C GLU A 208 3.16 26.24 -6.81
N LEU A 209 4.21 25.49 -6.48
CA LEU A 209 4.27 24.62 -5.29
C LEU A 209 4.58 25.42 -4.03
N ASN A 210 4.02 24.97 -2.92
CA ASN A 210 4.53 25.31 -1.60
C ASN A 210 5.77 24.46 -1.25
N GLU A 211 5.92 23.29 -1.91
CA GLU A 211 6.92 22.28 -1.65
C GLU A 211 8.24 22.60 -2.33
N HIS A 212 9.04 23.34 -1.59
CA HIS A 212 10.31 23.85 -2.04
C HIS A 212 11.40 23.61 -1.03
N TYR A 213 12.64 23.50 -1.53
CA TYR A 213 13.84 23.44 -0.70
C TYR A 213 13.85 22.29 0.32
N GLY A 214 13.39 21.11 -0.08
CA GLY A 214 13.40 19.91 0.76
C GLY A 214 12.12 19.72 1.57
N ALA A 215 11.03 20.36 1.16
CA ALA A 215 9.69 20.08 1.66
C ALA A 215 9.10 18.83 0.97
N VAL A 216 8.17 18.18 1.67
CA VAL A 216 7.37 17.05 1.19
C VAL A 216 5.90 17.40 1.29
N GLY A 217 5.14 17.17 0.22
CA GLY A 217 3.70 17.41 0.14
C GLY A 217 2.94 16.10 0.01
N VAL A 218 1.82 15.96 0.70
CA VAL A 218 0.88 14.84 0.56
C VAL A 218 -0.43 15.40 0.02
N TYR A 219 -0.80 14.94 -1.17
CA TYR A 219 -1.99 15.33 -1.92
C TYR A 219 -2.97 14.17 -1.91
N TYR A 220 -4.19 14.41 -1.41
CA TYR A 220 -5.21 13.38 -1.26
C TYR A 220 -6.17 13.37 -2.47
N PRO A 221 -6.70 12.19 -2.88
CA PRO A 221 -7.69 12.07 -3.95
C PRO A 221 -8.94 12.94 -3.76
N ASN A 222 -9.39 13.09 -2.51
CA ASN A 222 -10.58 13.86 -2.21
C ASN A 222 -10.29 15.36 -2.21
N LYS A 223 -11.02 16.13 -3.04
CA LYS A 223 -10.92 17.60 -3.16
C LYS A 223 -11.21 18.36 -1.85
N ALA A 224 -11.91 17.74 -0.90
CA ALA A 224 -12.14 18.31 0.43
C ALA A 224 -10.91 18.20 1.35
N GLY A 225 -10.01 17.24 1.09
CA GLY A 225 -8.79 17.05 1.85
C GLY A 225 -7.76 18.10 1.50
N GLN A 226 -7.43 18.98 2.46
CA GLN A 226 -6.33 19.91 2.28
C GLN A 226 -5.00 19.15 2.18
N PRO A 227 -4.10 19.52 1.25
CA PRO A 227 -2.77 18.95 1.20
C PRO A 227 -2.04 19.11 2.54
N LYS A 228 -1.24 18.12 2.92
CA LYS A 228 -0.35 18.22 4.09
C LYS A 228 1.07 18.50 3.65
N HIS A 229 1.69 19.49 4.29
CA HIS A 229 3.05 19.92 3.99
C HIS A 229 3.99 19.63 5.16
N PHE A 230 5.14 19.01 4.85
CA PHE A 230 6.20 18.70 5.78
C PHE A 230 7.46 19.47 5.38
N TRP A 231 7.87 20.41 6.23
CA TRP A 231 8.99 21.31 5.94
C TRP A 231 10.34 20.68 6.29
N TYR A 232 11.36 21.02 5.49
CA TYR A 232 12.74 20.53 5.65
C TYR A 232 13.27 20.62 7.08
N LYS A 233 14.09 19.64 7.48
CA LYS A 233 14.73 19.56 8.79
C LYS A 233 16.24 19.34 8.67
N ASP A 234 17.00 20.05 9.51
CA ASP A 234 18.47 20.08 9.43
C ASP A 234 19.14 18.85 10.04
N SER A 235 18.60 18.28 11.12
CA SER A 235 19.21 17.11 11.77
C SER A 235 18.73 15.79 11.19
N ALA A 236 19.60 14.76 11.22
CA ALA A 236 19.27 13.43 10.71
C ALA A 236 18.09 12.80 11.46
N ALA A 237 18.03 12.95 12.80
CA ALA A 237 16.92 12.46 13.60
C ALA A 237 15.58 13.09 13.21
N GLN A 238 15.56 14.41 12.96
CA GLN A 238 14.33 15.08 12.52
C GLN A 238 13.91 14.67 11.11
N ARG A 239 14.85 14.39 10.21
CA ARG A 239 14.54 13.84 8.88
C ARG A 239 13.95 12.42 8.96
N LYS A 240 14.45 11.58 9.87
CA LYS A 240 13.84 10.28 10.14
C LYS A 240 12.40 10.44 10.64
N ASN A 241 12.17 11.33 11.61
CA ASN A 241 10.81 11.59 12.11
C ASN A 241 9.89 12.16 11.02
N MET A 242 10.42 12.97 10.11
CA MET A 242 9.68 13.50 8.96
C MET A 242 9.23 12.38 8.02
N LEU A 243 10.11 11.42 7.69
CA LEU A 243 9.76 10.23 6.90
C LEU A 243 8.58 9.49 7.54
N GLU A 244 8.67 9.14 8.82
CA GLU A 244 7.63 8.40 9.53
C GLU A 244 6.33 9.22 9.62
N SER A 245 6.42 10.54 9.78
CA SER A 245 5.24 11.42 9.81
C SER A 245 4.50 11.48 8.47
N VAL A 246 5.25 11.46 7.36
CA VAL A 246 4.67 11.40 5.99
C VAL A 246 3.96 10.07 5.80
N ILE A 247 4.61 8.96 6.15
CA ILE A 247 4.01 7.61 6.04
C ILE A 247 2.74 7.53 6.89
N TYR A 248 2.80 7.96 8.14
CA TYR A 248 1.67 7.96 9.05
C TYR A 248 0.49 8.78 8.49
N ALA A 249 0.76 9.95 7.91
CA ALA A 249 -0.28 10.81 7.32
C ALA A 249 -0.97 10.18 6.10
N VAL A 250 -0.26 9.37 5.32
CA VAL A 250 -0.84 8.60 4.20
C VAL A 250 -1.62 7.41 4.73
N MET A 251 -1.03 6.59 5.61
CA MET A 251 -1.68 5.39 6.16
C MET A 251 -2.97 5.75 6.92
N THR A 252 -2.94 6.82 7.72
CA THR A 252 -4.14 7.31 8.42
C THR A 252 -5.26 7.68 7.45
N TYR A 253 -4.92 8.32 6.32
CA TYR A 253 -5.91 8.65 5.30
C TYR A 253 -6.50 7.37 4.68
N CYS A 254 -5.66 6.44 4.22
CA CYS A 254 -6.11 5.22 3.57
C CYS A 254 -6.95 4.35 4.51
N ASN A 255 -6.52 4.18 5.77
CA ASN A 255 -7.24 3.40 6.78
C ASN A 255 -8.55 4.05 7.25
N SER A 256 -8.77 5.34 6.93
CA SER A 256 -10.03 6.04 7.22
C SER A 256 -11.05 5.97 6.08
N GLN A 257 -10.67 5.41 4.93
CA GLN A 257 -11.59 5.26 3.80
C GLN A 257 -12.59 4.13 4.07
N GLN A 258 -13.85 4.34 3.67
CA GLN A 258 -14.85 3.29 3.71
C GLN A 258 -14.58 2.27 2.59
N VAL A 259 -14.57 0.99 2.96
CA VAL A 259 -14.49 -0.12 2.01
C VAL A 259 -15.88 -0.72 1.85
N ASP A 260 -16.27 -1.01 0.61
CA ASP A 260 -17.52 -1.74 0.33
C ASP A 260 -17.42 -3.16 0.90
N GLY A 261 -18.45 -3.60 1.63
CA GLY A 261 -18.49 -4.91 2.28
C GLY A 261 -18.22 -6.07 1.32
N ALA A 262 -18.59 -5.94 0.04
CA ALA A 262 -18.31 -6.95 -0.99
C ALA A 262 -16.80 -7.20 -1.23
N TYR A 263 -15.94 -6.31 -0.76
CA TYR A 263 -14.47 -6.41 -0.83
C TYR A 263 -13.83 -6.70 0.54
N THR A 264 -14.61 -7.16 1.51
CA THR A 264 -14.13 -7.58 2.83
C THR A 264 -14.28 -9.08 2.97
N TRP A 265 -13.42 -9.69 3.80
CA TRP A 265 -13.52 -11.11 4.13
C TRP A 265 -14.93 -11.47 4.62
N ASP A 266 -15.46 -10.70 5.58
CA ASP A 266 -16.77 -10.98 6.19
C ASP A 266 -17.92 -10.85 5.18
N GLY A 267 -17.82 -9.92 4.22
CA GLY A 267 -18.84 -9.76 3.18
C GLY A 267 -18.77 -10.81 2.06
N VAL A 268 -17.65 -11.50 1.89
CA VAL A 268 -17.55 -12.68 1.00
C VAL A 268 -18.16 -13.92 1.66
N LEU A 269 -18.14 -13.98 2.99
CA LEU A 269 -18.74 -15.06 3.78
C LEU A 269 -20.25 -14.93 4.01
N SER A 270 -20.82 -13.72 3.81
CA SER A 270 -22.25 -13.43 4.05
C SER A 270 -23.16 -13.86 2.92
#